data_AF-X1R8G0-F1
#
_entry.id   AF-X1R8G0-F1
#
_cell.length_a   1.000
_cell.length_b   1.000
_cell.length_c   1.000
_cell.angle_alpha   90.00
_cell.angle_beta   90.00
_cell.angle_gamma   90.00
#
_symmetry.space_group_name_H-M   'P 1'
#
loop_
_entity.id
_entity.type
_entity.pdbx_description
1 polymer ?
#
loop_
_entity_poly.entity_id
_entity_poly.type
_entity_poly.pdbx_seq_one_letter_code
_entity_poly.pdbx_strand_id
1 'polypeptide(L)' 'MHNPKTPKGDPKTKGKRYTITLRGVYSELLEDMVEKGVYMEYQDAIRQALRLLFEKHGVDLYVKKATP' A
#
# COMPACT_ATOMS: atom_id res chain seq x y z
N MET A 1 -1.91 -23.10 -6.63
CA MET A 1 -1.74 -22.15 -7.75
C MET A 1 -1.79 -20.72 -7.20
N HIS A 2 -0.63 -20.09 -7.02
CA HIS A 2 -0.57 -18.68 -6.62
C HIS A 2 -0.82 -17.84 -7.88
N ASN A 3 -2.01 -17.28 -8.03
CA ASN A 3 -2.32 -16.44 -9.18
C ASN A 3 -1.64 -15.07 -8.94
N PRO A 4 -0.59 -14.70 -9.68
CA PRO A 4 0.11 -13.44 -9.42
C PRO A 4 -0.84 -12.29 -9.76
N LYS A 5 -1.23 -11.51 -8.74
CA LYS A 5 -1.99 -10.28 -8.93
C LYS A 5 -1.09 -9.29 -9.69
N THR A 6 -1.35 -9.08 -10.98
CA THR A 6 -0.61 -8.11 -11.79
C THR A 6 -1.05 -6.69 -11.43
N PRO A 7 -0.14 -5.78 -11.09
CA PRO A 7 -0.48 -4.37 -10.89
C PRO A 7 -1.19 -3.80 -12.14
N LYS A 8 -2.21 -2.96 -11.96
CA LYS A 8 -2.92 -2.25 -13.04
C LYS A 8 -2.08 -1.13 -13.65
N GLY A 9 -1.07 -0.65 -12.92
CA GLY A 9 -0.10 0.32 -13.44
C GLY A 9 0.87 -0.31 -14.44
N ASP A 10 1.56 0.54 -15.21
CA ASP A 10 2.63 0.10 -16.10
C ASP A 10 3.76 -0.57 -15.28
N PRO A 11 4.07 -1.86 -15.48
CA PRO A 11 5.12 -2.57 -14.75
C PRO A 11 6.51 -1.94 -14.92
N LYS A 12 6.70 -1.09 -15.93
CA LYS A 12 7.93 -0.33 -16.20
C LYS A 12 8.01 0.97 -15.40
N THR A 13 6.94 1.36 -14.70
CA THR A 13 6.97 2.53 -13.83
C THR A 13 7.94 2.30 -12.68
N LYS A 14 8.97 3.14 -12.62
CA LYS A 14 9.94 3.11 -11.53
C LYS A 14 9.27 3.57 -10.24
N GLY A 15 9.71 3.00 -9.12
CA GLY A 15 9.31 3.49 -7.81
C GLY A 15 9.66 4.97 -7.65
N LYS A 16 8.69 5.78 -7.20
CA LYS A 16 8.90 7.19 -6.87
C LYS A 16 8.91 7.34 -5.36
N ARG A 17 9.94 8.03 -4.83
CA ARG A 17 10.01 8.36 -3.41
C ARG A 17 9.18 9.62 -3.14
N TYR A 18 8.30 9.52 -2.16
CA TYR A 18 7.57 10.64 -1.59
C TYR A 18 8.06 10.87 -0.17
N THR A 19 8.26 12.13 0.20
CA THR A 19 8.53 12.55 1.58
C THR A 19 7.33 13.34 2.05
N ILE A 20 6.76 12.95 3.19
CA ILE A 20 5.61 13.62 3.79
C ILE A 20 5.90 13.91 5.25
N THR A 21 5.40 15.04 5.74
CA THR A 21 5.42 15.38 7.17
C THR A 21 4.07 15.02 7.77
N LEU A 22 4.07 14.12 8.75
CA LEU A 22 2.88 13.72 9.50
C LEU A 22 2.81 14.44 10.84
N ARG A 23 1.59 14.69 11.35
CA ARG A 23 1.42 15.16 12.74
C ARG A 23 1.80 14.05 13.71
N GLY A 24 2.30 14.41 14.89
CA GLY A 24 2.80 13.46 15.91
C GLY A 24 1.86 12.28 16.17
N VAL A 25 0.56 12.55 16.33
CA VAL A 25 -0.48 11.51 16.56
C VAL A 25 -0.49 10.43 15.48
N TYR A 26 -0.26 10.77 14.20
CA TYR A 26 -0.19 9.75 13.14
C TYR A 26 1.07 8.91 13.24
N SER A 27 2.19 9.51 13.60
CA SER A 27 3.47 8.82 13.78
C SER A 27 3.41 7.86 14.97
N GLU A 28 2.86 8.31 16.10
CA GLU A 28 2.68 7.50 17.31
C GLU A 28 1.81 6.27 17.06
N LEU A 29 0.69 6.44 16.34
CA LEU A 29 -0.18 5.30 16.00
C LEU A 29 0.46 4.36 14.96
N LEU A 30 1.30 4.88 14.06
CA LEU A 30 2.07 4.06 13.13
C LEU A 30 3.14 3.23 13.87
N GLU A 31 3.81 3.82 14.85
CA GLU A 31 4.78 3.17 15.73
C GLU A 31 4.13 2.05 16.54
N ASP A 32 3.01 2.34 17.22
CA ASP A 32 2.26 1.34 17.98
C ASP A 32 1.85 0.12 17.12
N MET A 33 1.45 0.34 15.86
CA MET A 33 1.13 -0.77 14.95
C MET A 33 2.35 -1.61 14.56
N VAL A 34 3.53 -1.00 14.44
CA VAL A 34 4.77 -1.72 14.14
C VAL A 34 5.27 -2.47 15.38
N GLU A 35 5.26 -1.82 16.54
CA GLU A 35 5.65 -2.43 17.83
C GLU A 35 4.80 -3.64 18.19
N LYS A 36 3.49 -3.57 17.92
CA LYS A 36 2.56 -4.70 18.11
C LYS A 36 2.71 -5.80 17.06
N GLY A 37 3.59 -5.62 16.07
CA GLY A 37 3.80 -6.58 14.98
C GLY A 37 2.64 -6.67 13.99
N VAL A 38 1.73 -5.70 13.97
CA VAL A 38 0.64 -5.64 12.97
C VAL A 38 1.22 -5.41 11.58
N TYR A 39 2.27 -4.60 11.50
CA TYR A 39 3.09 -4.40 10.31
C TYR A 39 4.57 -4.56 10.66
N MET A 40 5.35 -5.07 9.71
CA MET A 40 6.79 -5.26 9.90
C MET A 40 7.53 -3.91 9.89
N GLU A 41 7.10 -2.99 9.03
CA GLU A 41 7.70 -1.66 8.90
C GLU A 41 6.62 -0.60 8.64
N TYR A 42 6.95 0.66 8.94
CA TYR A 42 6.12 1.83 8.61
C TYR A 42 5.69 1.87 7.14
N GLN A 43 6.58 1.46 6.24
CA GLN A 43 6.30 1.46 4.82
C GLN A 43 5.20 0.47 4.43
N ASP A 44 5.07 -0.66 5.14
CA ASP A 44 4.02 -1.63 4.88
C ASP A 44 2.66 -1.10 5.36
N ALA A 45 2.63 -0.49 6.55
CA ALA A 45 1.43 0.16 7.08
C ALA A 45 0.93 1.27 6.14
N ILE A 46 1.84 2.14 5.67
CA ILE A 46 1.51 3.23 4.75
C ILE A 46 1.03 2.69 3.39
N ARG A 47 1.69 1.65 2.85
CA ARG A 47 1.24 1.00 1.61
C ARG A 47 -0.15 0.39 1.76
N GLN A 48 -0.48 -0.19 2.91
CA GLN A 48 -1.80 -0.73 3.18
C GLN A 48 -2.85 0.38 3.33
N ALA A 49 -2.52 1.48 4.00
CA ALA A 49 -3.40 2.64 4.07
C ALA A 49 -3.72 3.22 2.68
N LEU A 50 -2.73 3.30 1.79
CA LEU A 50 -2.93 3.72 0.40
C LEU A 50 -3.82 2.75 -0.38
N ARG A 51 -3.66 1.43 -0.18
CA ARG A 51 -4.55 0.44 -0.80
C ARG A 51 -6.00 0.64 -0.38
N LEU A 52 -6.25 0.83 0.92
CA LEU A 52 -7.59 1.08 1.45
C LEU A 52 -8.16 2.39 0.90
N LEU A 53 -7.34 3.44 0.79
CA LEU A 53 -7.73 4.71 0.17
C LEU A 53 -8.16 4.49 -1.28
N PHE A 54 -7.36 3.78 -2.08
CA PHE A 54 -7.66 3.52 -3.47
C PHE A 54 -8.93 2.68 -3.63
N GLU A 55 -9.08 1.61 -2.85
CA GLU A 55 -10.29 0.77 -2.84
C GLU A 55 -11.54 1.59 -2.52
N LYS A 56 -11.48 2.43 -1.48
CA LYS A 56 -12.58 3.34 -1.10
C LYS A 56 -13.00 4.27 -2.24
N HIS A 57 -12.07 4.62 -3.13
CA HIS A 57 -12.31 5.50 -4.27
C HIS A 57 -12.47 4.76 -5.61
N GLY A 58 -12.60 3.43 -5.60
CA GLY A 58 -12.77 2.62 -6.82
C GLY A 58 -11.54 2.58 -7.73
N VAL A 59 -10.35 2.84 -7.17
CA VAL A 59 -9.07 2.78 -7.88
C VAL A 59 -8.44 1.40 -7.67
N ASP A 60 -8.57 0.52 -8.66
CA ASP A 60 -7.96 -0.81 -8.60
C ASP A 60 -6.45 -0.75 -8.81
N LEU A 61 -5.68 -1.13 -7.80
CA LEU A 61 -4.22 -1.28 -7.91
C LEU A 61 -3.80 -2.49 -8.75
N TYR A 62 -4.67 -3.49 -8.91
CA TYR A 62 -4.38 -4.75 -9.60
C TYR A 62 -5.49 -5.07 -10.59
N VAL A 63 -5.14 -5.42 -11.84
CA VAL A 63 -6.13 -6.00 -12.77
C VAL A 63 -6.14 -7.50 -12.55
N LYS A 64 -7.34 -8.09 -12.40
CA LYS A 64 -7.48 -9.51 -12.71
C LYS A 64 -7.13 -9.66 -14.20
N LYS A 65 -6.15 -10.51 -14.53
CA LYS A 65 -5.96 -10.94 -15.92
C LYS A 65 -7.32 -11.47 -16.40
N ALA A 66 -7.90 -10.84 -17.41
CA ALA A 66 -8.97 -11.47 -18.17
C ALA A 66 -8.38 -12.77 -18.74
N THR A 67 -8.84 -13.90 -18.24
CA THR A 67 -8.52 -15.20 -18.83
C THR A 67 -9.28 -15.27 -20.16
N PRO A 68 -8.59 -15.52 -21.30
CA PRO A 68 -9.26 -15.80 -22.57
C PRO A 68 -10.07 -17.10 -22.51
#